data_AF-A0A928ZRM7-F1
#
_entry.id   AF-A0A928ZRM7-F1
#
_cell.length_a   1.000
_cell.length_b   1.000
_cell.length_c   1.000
_cell.angle_alpha   90.00
_cell.angle_beta   90.00
_cell.angle_gamma   90.00
#
_symmetry.space_group_name_H-M   'P 1'
#
loop_
_entity.id
_entity.type
_entity.pdbx_description
1 polymer ?
#
loop_
_entity_poly.entity_id
_entity_poly.type
_entity_poly.pdbx_seq_one_letter_code
_entity_poly.pdbx_strand_id
1 'polypeptide(L)'
;MILLCDKSLSNLIRCSFVIPGLSMAILCGGNIAAPGIVGQPVLAQESSKVRQLRETRVCRGCNLRDARLRGAYLQGANLQEADLSGADLRGADLRGANLVEANLLNADLREADLRGAHLERADLAGANLAQTNFGDDIAVAYLDPQWQLAWRLVNTPEDVREDPDLLALADVGAADAGLIEGLAGANLSHSDLSELTFSNFDLTRSDFSNAKLSETQFEGAALDESRFMAADLSGAILTAAQLRQADFSFATLTAADLSDANLEDATLTTADLSDASLVGANLREAELLQADLSGAILDEAVLARIDLRQTTFAGPGGANVDFSRSDLSRADLSQVISLANANFEQANLEGANLSRICFADGSTDGEETPGASFRRANLMGANLQSAVLEHANFHQALLSGANLNYADLDHTDWTQANVENVTLRLASLEQPTIADTTFDVVAEMPAPRGARLGVNGWNVTADELRTAQPRDCFADIEPHNPLVP
;
A
#
# COMPACT_ATOMS: atom_id res chain seq x y z
N MET A 1 39.28 64.40 6.44
CA MET A 1 38.79 64.26 5.07
C MET A 1 38.01 65.53 4.73
N ILE A 2 38.41 66.24 3.69
CA ILE A 2 37.74 67.46 3.20
C ILE A 2 36.68 67.00 2.20
N LEU A 3 35.43 67.43 2.35
CA LEU A 3 34.34 67.16 1.41
C LEU A 3 34.05 68.44 0.63
N LEU A 4 34.30 68.43 -0.67
CA LEU A 4 33.86 69.45 -1.64
C LEU A 4 32.76 68.80 -2.48
N CYS A 5 31.54 69.32 -2.44
CA CYS A 5 30.50 68.96 -3.41
C CYS A 5 29.99 70.22 -4.11
N ASP A 6 30.01 70.16 -5.44
CA ASP A 6 29.54 71.20 -6.36
C ASP A 6 28.14 70.84 -6.88
N LYS A 7 27.32 71.85 -7.12
CA LYS A 7 25.89 71.73 -7.43
C LYS A 7 25.69 72.02 -8.92
N SER A 8 25.39 71.01 -9.74
CA SER A 8 25.05 71.19 -11.16
C SER A 8 23.67 70.65 -11.53
N LEU A 9 23.08 71.32 -12.53
CA LEU A 9 21.67 71.47 -12.95
C LEU A 9 20.93 70.20 -13.45
N SER A 10 21.28 69.00 -12.99
CA SER A 10 20.61 67.76 -13.40
C SER A 10 20.32 66.82 -12.23
N ASN A 11 19.78 67.33 -11.12
CA ASN A 11 19.22 66.58 -9.97
C ASN A 11 19.93 65.26 -9.55
N LEU A 12 21.25 65.20 -9.71
CA LEU A 12 22.13 64.14 -9.24
C LEU A 12 23.35 64.83 -8.63
N ILE A 13 23.45 64.78 -7.30
CA ILE A 13 24.68 65.17 -6.60
C ILE A 13 25.66 64.01 -6.79
N ARG A 14 26.69 64.18 -7.62
CA ARG A 14 27.86 63.29 -7.63
C ARG A 14 28.85 63.77 -6.57
N CYS A 15 28.91 63.08 -5.45
CA CYS A 15 30.06 63.15 -4.55
C CYS A 15 30.87 61.85 -4.73
N SER A 16 32.09 61.95 -5.26
CA SER A 16 33.01 60.82 -5.39
C SER A 16 33.81 60.66 -4.10
N PHE A 17 33.76 59.47 -3.49
CA PHE A 17 34.76 59.06 -2.49
C PHE A 17 35.90 58.35 -3.22
N VAL A 18 37.14 58.77 -3.00
CA VAL A 18 38.32 57.97 -3.34
C VAL A 18 39.02 57.61 -2.05
N ILE A 19 38.95 56.34 -1.66
CA ILE A 19 39.92 55.67 -0.78
C ILE A 19 40.08 54.23 -1.31
N PRO A 20 41.31 53.71 -1.51
CA PRO A 20 41.50 52.42 -2.15
C PRO A 20 41.20 51.26 -1.20
N GLY A 21 40.28 50.38 -1.62
CA GLY A 21 40.03 49.07 -1.03
C GLY A 21 39.02 49.06 0.13
N LEU A 22 37.98 48.23 -0.02
CA LEU A 22 36.88 47.89 0.92
C LEU A 22 35.73 48.91 1.03
N SER A 23 34.58 48.52 0.45
CA SER A 23 33.28 49.19 0.56
C SER A 23 32.41 48.52 1.61
N MET A 24 32.04 49.27 2.66
CA MET A 24 30.77 49.10 3.38
C MET A 24 30.48 50.39 4.16
N ALA A 25 29.36 51.04 3.85
CA ALA A 25 28.89 52.23 4.56
C ALA A 25 27.69 51.84 5.43
N ILE A 26 27.86 51.95 6.74
CA ILE A 26 26.79 52.00 7.75
C ILE A 26 26.46 53.48 7.95
N LEU A 27 25.17 53.82 7.92
CA LEU A 27 24.67 55.13 8.36
C LEU A 27 23.54 54.90 9.38
N CYS A 28 23.86 55.22 10.64
CA CYS A 28 22.91 55.37 11.74
C CYS A 28 22.49 56.84 11.89
N GLY A 29 21.20 57.04 12.21
CA GLY A 29 20.63 58.24 12.82
C GLY A 29 19.68 59.01 11.90
N GLY A 30 18.36 59.12 12.11
CA GLY A 30 17.51 58.65 13.20
C GLY A 30 16.29 59.59 13.33
N ASN A 31 15.08 59.04 13.21
CA ASN A 31 13.95 59.40 14.08
C ASN A 31 12.81 58.36 13.98
N ILE A 32 12.84 57.43 14.94
CA ILE A 32 11.73 56.87 15.74
C ILE A 32 10.48 56.37 15.00
N ALA A 33 10.50 55.08 14.64
CA ALA A 33 9.40 54.11 14.78
C ALA A 33 10.01 52.68 14.81
N ALA A 34 9.47 51.78 15.62
CA ALA A 34 10.03 50.47 15.99
C ALA A 34 10.36 49.53 14.80
N PRO A 35 11.34 48.60 14.93
CA PRO A 35 11.95 47.95 13.78
C PRO A 35 11.11 46.79 13.24
N GLY A 36 10.68 46.93 11.98
CA GLY A 36 10.19 45.84 11.15
C GLY A 36 11.34 45.09 10.46
N ILE A 37 11.29 43.77 10.57
CA ILE A 37 11.38 42.78 9.48
C ILE A 37 12.47 43.04 8.42
N VAL A 38 13.53 42.22 8.46
CA VAL A 38 14.40 41.93 7.31
C VAL A 38 13.96 40.59 6.72
N GLY A 39 13.67 40.59 5.42
CA GLY A 39 13.47 39.39 4.61
C GLY A 39 12.12 39.35 3.89
N GLN A 40 12.04 39.94 2.69
CA GLN A 40 11.02 39.53 1.73
C GLN A 40 11.71 38.84 0.56
N PRO A 41 11.54 37.51 0.38
CA PRO A 41 11.63 36.91 -0.92
C PRO A 41 10.27 37.06 -1.64
N VAL A 42 10.37 37.33 -2.94
CA VAL A 42 9.36 37.25 -4.01
C VAL A 42 7.93 36.90 -3.59
N LEU A 43 7.05 37.89 -3.80
CA LEU A 43 5.61 37.94 -3.58
C LEU A 43 4.85 36.72 -4.15
N ALA A 44 4.37 35.84 -3.28
CA ALA A 44 2.97 35.45 -3.40
C ALA A 44 2.17 36.64 -2.87
N GLN A 45 1.17 37.14 -3.62
CA GLN A 45 0.26 38.16 -3.08
C GLN A 45 -0.36 37.62 -1.79
N GLU A 46 0.07 38.14 -0.64
CA GLU A 46 -0.63 37.86 0.62
C GLU A 46 -2.09 38.25 0.42
N SER A 47 -3.00 37.30 0.65
CA SER A 47 -4.42 37.57 0.49
C SER A 47 -4.82 38.72 1.41
N SER A 48 -5.78 39.53 0.97
CA SER A 48 -6.30 40.63 1.80
C SER A 48 -6.79 40.13 3.17
N LYS A 49 -7.23 38.87 3.25
CA LYS A 49 -7.64 38.17 4.46
C LYS A 49 -6.47 37.83 5.38
N VAL A 50 -5.35 37.34 4.85
CA VAL A 50 -4.14 37.10 5.66
C VAL A 50 -3.61 38.41 6.25
N ARG A 51 -3.59 39.49 5.46
CA ARG A 51 -3.20 40.81 5.96
C ARG A 51 -4.15 41.30 7.06
N GLN A 52 -5.46 41.22 6.81
CA GLN A 52 -6.49 41.57 7.79
C GLN A 52 -6.27 40.80 9.10
N LEU A 53 -6.05 39.49 9.03
CA LEU A 53 -5.81 38.65 10.21
C LEU A 53 -4.56 39.11 10.98
N ARG A 54 -3.44 39.35 10.28
CA ARG A 54 -2.18 39.78 10.92
C ARG A 54 -2.30 41.15 11.60
N GLU A 55 -3.05 42.08 10.99
CA GLU A 55 -3.21 43.45 11.51
C GLU A 55 -4.25 43.54 12.63
N THR A 56 -5.38 42.85 12.48
CA THR A 56 -6.56 43.04 13.34
C THR A 56 -6.78 41.90 14.33
N ARG A 57 -6.17 40.73 14.09
CA ARG A 57 -6.46 39.47 14.77
C ARG A 57 -7.93 39.03 14.69
N VAL A 58 -8.70 39.54 13.73
CA VAL A 58 -10.11 39.18 13.55
C VAL A 58 -10.35 38.75 12.10
N CYS A 59 -10.72 37.48 11.93
CA CYS A 59 -11.10 36.91 10.65
C CYS A 59 -12.18 35.83 10.78
N ARG A 60 -13.28 36.15 11.46
CA ARG A 60 -14.45 35.27 11.57
C ARG A 60 -15.03 34.95 10.19
N GLY A 61 -15.25 33.67 9.89
CA GLY A 61 -15.80 33.21 8.60
C GLY A 61 -14.92 33.51 7.39
N CYS A 62 -13.65 33.86 7.59
CA CYS A 62 -12.75 34.18 6.49
C CYS A 62 -12.35 32.93 5.71
N ASN A 63 -12.19 33.09 4.40
CA ASN A 63 -11.46 32.12 3.59
C ASN A 63 -9.96 32.37 3.72
N LEU A 64 -9.27 31.44 4.36
CA LEU A 64 -7.83 31.36 4.58
C LEU A 64 -7.31 29.98 4.11
N ARG A 65 -8.00 29.34 3.17
CA ARG A 65 -7.56 28.07 2.58
C ARG A 65 -6.16 28.20 2.00
N ASP A 66 -5.31 27.21 2.26
CA ASP A 66 -3.91 27.14 1.84
C ASP A 66 -3.07 28.37 2.28
N ALA A 67 -3.52 29.12 3.30
CA ALA A 67 -2.83 30.32 3.73
C ALA A 67 -1.46 29.97 4.34
N ARG A 68 -0.45 30.79 4.01
CA ARG A 68 0.90 30.67 4.56
C ARG A 68 1.01 31.48 5.86
N LEU A 69 0.76 30.81 6.98
CA LEU A 69 0.72 31.37 8.33
C LEU A 69 1.80 30.80 9.26
N ARG A 70 2.82 30.12 8.70
CA ARG A 70 3.96 29.60 9.45
C ARG A 70 4.59 30.68 10.35
N GLY A 71 4.75 30.36 11.63
CA GLY A 71 5.31 31.24 12.64
C GLY A 71 4.50 32.52 12.90
N ALA A 72 3.23 32.58 12.46
CA ALA A 72 2.42 33.79 12.65
C ALA A 72 2.07 34.02 14.12
N TYR A 73 2.09 35.28 14.53
CA TYR A 73 1.67 35.71 15.87
C TYR A 73 0.16 35.97 15.90
N LEU A 74 -0.61 34.93 16.22
CA LEU A 74 -2.08 34.90 16.17
C LEU A 74 -2.71 34.74 17.57
N GLN A 75 -1.96 35.01 18.64
CA GLN A 75 -2.47 34.96 20.01
C GLN A 75 -3.76 35.77 20.17
N GLY A 76 -4.80 35.13 20.69
CA GLY A 76 -6.11 35.72 20.94
C GLY A 76 -6.89 36.07 19.67
N ALA A 77 -6.46 35.59 18.49
CA ALA A 77 -7.16 35.87 17.25
C ALA A 77 -8.55 35.23 17.23
N ASN A 78 -9.51 35.95 16.66
CA ASN A 78 -10.85 35.43 16.40
C ASN A 78 -10.91 34.87 14.97
N LEU A 79 -10.84 33.54 14.88
CA LEU A 79 -10.88 32.72 13.68
C LEU A 79 -12.13 31.81 13.67
N GLN A 80 -13.15 32.14 14.47
CA GLN A 80 -14.40 31.39 14.52
C GLN A 80 -14.99 31.21 13.11
N GLU A 81 -15.43 30.00 12.77
CA GLU A 81 -15.98 29.63 11.44
C GLU A 81 -15.04 29.90 10.25
N ALA A 82 -13.76 30.20 10.47
CA ALA A 82 -12.82 30.45 9.38
C ALA A 82 -12.49 29.15 8.64
N ASP A 83 -12.32 29.25 7.32
CA ASP A 83 -11.82 28.16 6.48
C ASP A 83 -10.29 28.24 6.41
N LEU A 84 -9.62 27.39 7.17
CA LEU A 84 -8.16 27.21 7.25
C LEU A 84 -7.73 25.88 6.61
N SER A 85 -8.59 25.28 5.77
CA SER A 85 -8.26 24.00 5.12
C SER A 85 -6.94 24.10 4.35
N GLY A 86 -6.04 23.14 4.54
CA GLY A 86 -4.71 23.10 3.93
C GLY A 86 -3.75 24.22 4.36
N ALA A 87 -4.09 25.07 5.35
CA ALA A 87 -3.23 26.17 5.77
C ALA A 87 -1.93 25.67 6.43
N ASP A 88 -0.82 26.37 6.17
CA ASP A 88 0.45 26.15 6.85
C ASP A 88 0.51 27.01 8.12
N LEU A 89 0.27 26.41 9.28
CA LEU A 89 0.25 27.04 10.60
C LEU A 89 1.45 26.59 11.46
N ARG A 90 2.48 26.00 10.86
CA ARG A 90 3.62 25.46 11.61
C ARG A 90 4.27 26.49 12.51
N GLY A 91 4.46 26.16 13.78
CA GLY A 91 5.07 27.06 14.77
C GLY A 91 4.29 28.36 15.01
N ALA A 92 3.04 28.47 14.56
CA ALA A 92 2.22 29.64 14.81
C ALA A 92 1.87 29.74 16.30
N ASP A 93 1.81 30.97 16.80
CA ASP A 93 1.37 31.27 18.15
C ASP A 93 -0.14 31.50 18.12
N LEU A 94 -0.93 30.49 18.47
CA LEU A 94 -2.41 30.49 18.50
C LEU A 94 -2.96 30.51 19.93
N ARG A 95 -2.13 30.84 20.92
CA ARG A 95 -2.55 30.83 22.34
C ARG A 95 -3.78 31.70 22.56
N GLY A 96 -4.82 31.13 23.17
CA GLY A 96 -6.08 31.82 23.43
C GLY A 96 -6.88 32.19 22.17
N ALA A 97 -6.53 31.70 20.99
CA ALA A 97 -7.28 31.98 19.77
C ALA A 97 -8.66 31.28 19.81
N ASN A 98 -9.66 31.91 19.21
CA ASN A 98 -10.99 31.32 19.03
C ASN A 98 -11.07 30.68 17.63
N LEU A 99 -11.10 29.36 17.58
CA LEU A 99 -11.21 28.50 16.40
C LEU A 99 -12.51 27.67 16.42
N VAL A 100 -13.51 28.08 17.22
CA VAL A 100 -14.81 27.41 17.29
C VAL A 100 -15.41 27.27 15.90
N GLU A 101 -15.84 26.06 15.53
CA GLU A 101 -16.40 25.71 14.21
C GLU A 101 -15.47 26.06 13.02
N ALA A 102 -14.17 26.26 13.24
CA ALA A 102 -13.22 26.47 12.15
C ALA A 102 -12.99 25.17 11.36
N ASN A 103 -12.76 25.30 10.05
CA ASN A 103 -12.35 24.19 9.21
C ASN A 103 -10.82 24.16 9.13
N LEU A 104 -10.19 23.17 9.76
CA LEU A 104 -8.74 22.91 9.77
C LEU A 104 -8.38 21.65 8.97
N LEU A 105 -9.28 21.19 8.09
CA LEU A 105 -9.07 20.01 7.26
C LEU A 105 -7.70 20.06 6.55
N ASN A 106 -6.86 19.05 6.75
CA ASN A 106 -5.50 18.95 6.19
C ASN A 106 -4.55 20.12 6.54
N ALA A 107 -4.84 20.92 7.58
CA ALA A 107 -3.96 22.00 8.00
C ALA A 107 -2.68 21.45 8.67
N ASP A 108 -1.55 22.13 8.48
CA ASP A 108 -0.27 21.76 9.12
C ASP A 108 -0.07 22.60 10.37
N LEU A 109 -0.36 22.02 11.54
CA LEU A 109 -0.26 22.67 12.85
C LEU A 109 1.05 22.34 13.57
N ARG A 110 2.01 21.63 12.95
CA ARG A 110 3.19 21.15 13.68
C ARG A 110 3.92 22.25 14.43
N GLU A 111 4.33 21.97 15.66
CA GLU A 111 5.01 22.93 16.55
C GLU A 111 4.16 24.17 16.95
N ALA A 112 2.88 24.26 16.56
CA ALA A 112 2.04 25.40 16.91
C ALA A 112 1.71 25.41 18.41
N ASP A 113 1.59 26.60 18.97
CA ASP A 113 1.23 26.81 20.37
C ASP A 113 -0.27 27.12 20.48
N LEU A 114 -1.04 26.12 20.91
CA LEU A 114 -2.50 26.14 21.02
C LEU A 114 -2.98 26.25 22.48
N ARG A 115 -2.10 26.61 23.42
CA ARG A 115 -2.48 26.71 24.84
C ARG A 115 -3.66 27.67 25.05
N GLY A 116 -4.74 27.13 25.62
CA GLY A 116 -5.98 27.86 25.88
C GLY A 116 -6.76 28.30 24.62
N ALA A 117 -6.42 27.77 23.44
CA ALA A 117 -7.24 27.97 22.25
C ALA A 117 -8.59 27.23 22.39
N HIS A 118 -9.61 27.73 21.70
CA HIS A 118 -10.97 27.19 21.71
C HIS A 118 -11.25 26.50 20.36
N LEU A 119 -11.33 25.17 20.33
CA LEU A 119 -11.52 24.35 19.11
C LEU A 119 -12.84 23.58 19.11
N GLU A 120 -13.85 24.02 19.87
CA GLU A 120 -15.14 23.35 19.95
C GLU A 120 -15.73 23.18 18.54
N ARG A 121 -16.02 21.93 18.16
CA ARG A 121 -16.61 21.58 16.85
C ARG A 121 -15.76 21.98 15.64
N ALA A 122 -14.45 22.19 15.82
CA ALA A 122 -13.53 22.39 14.72
C ALA A 122 -13.31 21.08 13.96
N ASP A 123 -13.22 21.15 12.64
CA ASP A 123 -12.90 19.99 11.80
C ASP A 123 -11.38 19.87 11.65
N LEU A 124 -10.80 18.82 12.23
CA LEU A 124 -9.36 18.55 12.24
C LEU A 124 -8.98 17.32 11.40
N ALA A 125 -9.88 16.80 10.56
CA ALA A 125 -9.56 15.65 9.72
C ALA A 125 -8.34 15.96 8.82
N GLY A 126 -7.36 15.08 8.83
CA GLY A 126 -6.07 15.19 8.14
C GLY A 126 -5.11 16.24 8.71
N ALA A 127 -5.52 17.02 9.72
CA ALA A 127 -4.67 18.05 10.30
C ALA A 127 -3.46 17.42 11.00
N ASN A 128 -2.26 17.96 10.76
CA ASN A 128 -1.05 17.46 11.41
C ASN A 128 -0.89 18.10 12.79
N LEU A 129 -1.19 17.32 13.83
CA LEU A 129 -1.15 17.72 15.23
C LEU A 129 0.19 17.41 15.92
N ALA A 130 1.18 16.87 15.21
CA ALA A 130 2.46 16.48 15.79
C ALA A 130 3.21 17.67 16.37
N GLN A 131 3.77 17.50 17.56
CA GLN A 131 4.50 18.50 18.33
C GLN A 131 3.72 19.78 18.63
N THR A 132 2.39 19.78 18.49
CA THR A 132 1.58 20.91 18.93
C THR A 132 1.56 21.00 20.44
N ASN A 133 1.51 22.23 20.96
CA ASN A 133 1.48 22.48 22.40
C ASN A 133 0.08 22.91 22.85
N PHE A 134 -0.68 21.99 23.45
CA PHE A 134 -1.95 22.31 24.13
C PHE A 134 -1.77 22.69 25.61
N GLY A 135 -0.58 22.49 26.17
CA GLY A 135 -0.26 22.74 27.58
C GLY A 135 -0.51 21.52 28.47
N ASP A 136 -0.33 21.72 29.79
CA ASP A 136 -0.33 20.64 30.78
C ASP A 136 -1.72 20.03 31.05
N ASP A 137 -2.79 20.63 30.51
CA ASP A 137 -4.16 20.18 30.73
C ASP A 137 -4.93 20.24 29.40
N ILE A 138 -4.95 19.14 28.65
CA ILE A 138 -5.65 19.10 27.35
C ILE A 138 -7.17 19.30 27.50
N ALA A 139 -7.73 19.10 28.70
CA ALA A 139 -9.14 19.37 28.98
C ALA A 139 -9.51 20.86 28.85
N VAL A 140 -8.53 21.78 28.91
CA VAL A 140 -8.75 23.22 28.67
C VAL A 140 -8.58 23.65 27.21
N ALA A 141 -8.25 22.73 26.29
CA ALA A 141 -8.19 23.02 24.85
C ALA A 141 -9.56 23.06 24.16
N TYR A 142 -10.65 22.76 24.89
CA TYR A 142 -12.02 22.67 24.36
C TYR A 142 -12.10 21.87 23.05
N LEU A 143 -11.31 20.80 22.98
CA LEU A 143 -11.15 19.95 21.81
C LEU A 143 -12.13 18.77 21.90
N ASP A 144 -12.72 18.33 20.79
CA ASP A 144 -13.61 17.17 20.82
C ASP A 144 -12.83 15.88 21.20
N PRO A 145 -13.44 14.92 21.93
CA PRO A 145 -12.74 13.73 22.44
C PRO A 145 -11.95 12.93 21.40
N GLN A 146 -12.48 12.80 20.18
CA GLN A 146 -11.79 12.19 19.04
C GLN A 146 -10.40 12.82 18.81
N TRP A 147 -10.36 14.15 18.73
CA TRP A 147 -9.12 14.87 18.43
C TRP A 147 -8.17 14.95 19.64
N GLN A 148 -8.70 14.86 20.86
CA GLN A 148 -7.87 14.68 22.05
C GLN A 148 -7.11 13.35 21.98
N LEU A 149 -7.79 12.27 21.61
CA LEU A 149 -7.15 10.96 21.44
C LEU A 149 -6.15 10.98 20.27
N ALA A 150 -6.52 11.50 19.10
CA ALA A 150 -5.60 11.62 17.97
C ALA A 150 -4.34 12.41 18.33
N TRP A 151 -4.48 13.53 19.06
CA TRP A 151 -3.34 14.31 19.52
C TRP A 151 -2.43 13.50 20.45
N ARG A 152 -3.02 12.78 21.43
CA ARG A 152 -2.23 11.94 22.35
C ARG A 152 -1.46 10.89 21.59
N LEU A 153 -2.10 10.15 20.70
CA LEU A 153 -1.45 9.10 19.91
C LEU A 153 -0.23 9.62 19.14
N VAL A 154 -0.34 10.80 18.52
CA VAL A 154 0.75 11.38 17.70
C VAL A 154 1.86 12.03 18.54
N ASN A 155 1.56 12.44 19.77
CA ASN A 155 2.49 13.21 20.62
C ASN A 155 3.02 12.43 21.83
N THR A 156 2.60 11.19 22.03
CA THR A 156 3.06 10.36 23.14
C THR A 156 4.50 9.89 22.85
N PRO A 157 5.45 10.06 23.79
CA PRO A 157 6.81 9.54 23.62
C PRO A 157 6.83 8.01 23.47
N GLU A 158 7.80 7.47 22.72
CA GLU A 158 7.99 6.04 22.44
C GLU A 158 7.97 5.11 23.69
N ASP A 159 8.20 5.65 24.90
CA ASP A 159 8.36 4.87 26.14
C ASP A 159 7.12 4.80 27.06
N VAL A 160 5.93 5.26 26.66
CA VAL A 160 4.81 5.41 27.62
C VAL A 160 3.63 4.49 27.34
N ARG A 161 3.71 3.29 27.93
CA ARG A 161 2.55 2.42 28.29
C ARG A 161 1.94 2.82 29.65
N GLU A 162 2.18 4.04 30.15
CA GLU A 162 1.62 4.51 31.43
C GLU A 162 0.46 5.51 31.25
N ASP A 163 0.13 5.90 30.02
CA ASP A 163 -1.06 6.73 29.78
C ASP A 163 -2.32 5.86 30.01
N PRO A 164 -3.17 6.16 31.01
CA PRO A 164 -4.33 5.34 31.36
C PRO A 164 -5.38 5.26 30.25
N ASP A 165 -5.49 6.24 29.35
CA ASP A 165 -6.44 6.20 28.24
C ASP A 165 -5.88 5.40 27.05
N LEU A 166 -4.56 5.37 26.86
CA LEU A 166 -3.90 4.45 25.91
C LEU A 166 -3.88 3.01 26.45
N LEU A 167 -3.70 2.85 27.76
CA LEU A 167 -3.86 1.57 28.45
C LEU A 167 -5.29 1.06 28.37
N ALA A 168 -6.28 1.97 28.45
CA ALA A 168 -7.67 1.60 28.22
C ALA A 168 -7.81 1.01 26.82
N LEU A 169 -7.33 1.68 25.77
CA LEU A 169 -7.33 1.12 24.40
C LEU A 169 -6.68 -0.26 24.35
N ALA A 170 -5.51 -0.46 24.97
CA ALA A 170 -4.84 -1.75 25.00
C ALA A 170 -5.60 -2.88 25.73
N ASP A 171 -6.54 -2.56 26.65
CA ASP A 171 -7.28 -3.52 27.48
C ASP A 171 -8.75 -3.72 27.01
N VAL A 172 -9.28 -2.88 26.09
CA VAL A 172 -10.70 -2.98 25.68
C VAL A 172 -10.93 -4.06 24.63
N GLY A 173 -11.10 -5.29 25.11
CA GLY A 173 -11.99 -6.25 24.46
C GLY A 173 -13.45 -5.77 24.56
N ALA A 174 -13.90 -4.97 23.57
CA ALA A 174 -15.29 -4.73 23.16
C ALA A 174 -16.39 -4.34 24.20
N ALA A 175 -16.07 -4.00 25.46
CA ALA A 175 -17.11 -3.82 26.49
C ALA A 175 -17.35 -2.40 27.02
N ASP A 176 -16.49 -1.40 26.74
CA ASP A 176 -16.66 -0.05 27.31
C ASP A 176 -16.32 1.10 26.33
N ALA A 177 -16.67 0.94 25.05
CA ALA A 177 -16.55 1.97 24.00
C ALA A 177 -17.58 3.10 24.15
N GLY A 178 -17.65 3.72 25.33
CA GLY A 178 -18.72 4.65 25.69
C GLY A 178 -18.61 6.08 25.15
N LEU A 179 -17.48 6.52 24.58
CA LEU A 179 -17.32 7.95 24.24
C LEU A 179 -16.53 8.30 22.96
N ILE A 180 -15.73 7.39 22.38
CA ILE A 180 -15.02 7.63 21.11
C ILE A 180 -15.23 6.41 20.23
N GLU A 181 -16.11 6.55 19.23
CA GLU A 181 -16.46 5.47 18.28
C GLU A 181 -15.47 5.36 17.11
N GLY A 182 -14.55 6.32 16.97
CA GLY A 182 -13.56 6.31 15.90
C GLY A 182 -12.62 7.50 15.88
N LEU A 183 -11.61 7.40 15.01
CA LEU A 183 -10.64 8.43 14.66
C LEU A 183 -10.69 8.71 13.15
N ALA A 184 -11.86 8.62 12.52
CA ALA A 184 -12.01 8.80 11.08
C ALA A 184 -11.36 10.11 10.59
N GLY A 185 -10.54 10.00 9.56
CA GLY A 185 -9.76 11.09 8.99
C GLY A 185 -8.59 11.55 9.84
N ALA A 186 -8.24 10.91 10.96
CA ALA A 186 -7.12 11.35 11.79
C ALA A 186 -5.79 11.19 11.05
N ASN A 187 -4.88 12.15 11.25
CA ASN A 187 -3.50 12.01 10.82
C ASN A 187 -2.67 11.40 11.96
N LEU A 188 -2.35 10.13 11.81
CA LEU A 188 -1.57 9.30 12.73
C LEU A 188 -0.20 8.92 12.14
N SER A 189 0.20 9.56 11.03
CA SER A 189 1.46 9.29 10.34
C SER A 189 2.67 9.47 11.26
N HIS A 190 3.70 8.65 11.06
CA HIS A 190 4.94 8.64 11.86
C HIS A 190 4.78 8.32 13.36
N SER A 191 3.60 7.92 13.81
CA SER A 191 3.36 7.57 15.22
C SER A 191 3.83 6.15 15.51
N ASP A 192 4.18 5.90 16.76
CA ASP A 192 4.38 4.54 17.27
C ASP A 192 3.09 4.09 17.96
N LEU A 193 2.39 3.14 17.33
CA LEU A 193 1.09 2.62 17.74
C LEU A 193 1.14 1.10 17.92
N SER A 194 2.34 0.56 18.03
CA SER A 194 2.61 -0.86 18.17
C SER A 194 1.85 -1.44 19.37
N GLU A 195 1.29 -2.64 19.19
CA GLU A 195 0.56 -3.39 20.23
C GLU A 195 -0.73 -2.71 20.76
N LEU A 196 -1.17 -1.58 20.19
CA LEU A 196 -2.44 -0.96 20.56
C LEU A 196 -3.65 -1.70 19.97
N THR A 197 -4.82 -1.53 20.57
CA THR A 197 -6.08 -2.10 20.08
C THR A 197 -7.02 -1.02 19.57
N PHE A 198 -7.43 -1.19 18.33
CA PHE A 198 -8.42 -0.41 17.57
C PHE A 198 -9.53 -1.31 17.01
N SER A 199 -9.77 -2.48 17.60
CA SER A 199 -10.80 -3.41 17.13
C SER A 199 -12.17 -2.73 17.08
N ASN A 200 -12.86 -2.84 15.93
CA ASN A 200 -14.14 -2.20 15.62
C ASN A 200 -14.14 -0.65 15.63
N PHE A 201 -12.98 0.01 15.64
CA PHE A 201 -12.94 1.48 15.53
C PHE A 201 -13.29 1.94 14.10
N ASP A 202 -13.95 3.09 14.00
CA ASP A 202 -14.01 3.82 12.73
C ASP A 202 -12.72 4.63 12.50
N LEU A 203 -11.88 4.14 11.61
CA LEU A 203 -10.61 4.72 11.17
C LEU A 203 -10.64 5.04 9.66
N THR A 204 -11.84 5.21 9.10
CA THR A 204 -12.04 5.51 7.68
C THR A 204 -11.27 6.77 7.30
N ARG A 205 -10.54 6.75 6.18
CA ARG A 205 -9.70 7.86 5.67
C ARG A 205 -8.59 8.35 6.61
N SER A 206 -8.24 7.59 7.63
CA SER A 206 -7.12 7.94 8.50
C SER A 206 -5.77 7.73 7.81
N ASP A 207 -4.77 8.50 8.20
CA ASP A 207 -3.40 8.42 7.67
C ASP A 207 -2.47 7.79 8.70
N PHE A 208 -1.99 6.59 8.42
CA PHE A 208 -0.99 5.84 9.15
C PHE A 208 0.36 5.76 8.42
N SER A 209 0.58 6.61 7.41
CA SER A 209 1.78 6.52 6.57
C SER A 209 3.06 6.64 7.42
N ASN A 210 4.02 5.74 7.22
CA ASN A 210 5.27 5.65 8.00
C ASN A 210 5.07 5.42 9.52
N ALA A 211 3.89 5.00 9.97
CA ALA A 211 3.65 4.64 11.37
C ALA A 211 4.24 3.26 11.70
N LYS A 212 4.58 3.04 12.96
CA LYS A 212 4.84 1.69 13.50
C LYS A 212 3.53 1.14 14.05
N LEU A 213 3.12 0.01 13.54
CA LEU A 213 1.85 -0.68 13.78
C LEU A 213 2.07 -2.17 14.03
N SER A 214 3.29 -2.55 14.44
CA SER A 214 3.61 -3.95 14.68
C SER A 214 2.73 -4.50 15.80
N GLU A 215 2.11 -5.65 15.58
CA GLU A 215 1.21 -6.32 16.52
C GLU A 215 -0.02 -5.48 16.94
N THR A 216 -0.35 -4.41 16.22
CA THR A 216 -1.55 -3.61 16.47
C THR A 216 -2.82 -4.41 16.08
N GLN A 217 -3.87 -4.30 16.90
CA GLN A 217 -5.14 -5.01 16.68
C GLN A 217 -6.17 -4.09 16.00
N PHE A 218 -6.58 -4.47 14.79
CA PHE A 218 -7.59 -3.82 13.95
C PHE A 218 -8.77 -4.75 13.64
N GLU A 219 -9.02 -5.77 14.46
CA GLU A 219 -10.08 -6.76 14.21
C GLU A 219 -11.44 -6.06 14.02
N GLY A 220 -12.07 -6.28 12.85
CA GLY A 220 -13.36 -5.68 12.48
C GLY A 220 -13.35 -4.15 12.33
N ALA A 221 -12.20 -3.49 12.35
CA ALA A 221 -12.11 -2.03 12.23
C ALA A 221 -12.54 -1.55 10.83
N ALA A 222 -13.14 -0.35 10.77
CA ALA A 222 -13.43 0.30 9.50
C ALA A 222 -12.24 1.17 9.08
N LEU A 223 -11.55 0.78 8.01
CA LEU A 223 -10.31 1.36 7.52
C LEU A 223 -10.38 1.70 6.02
N ASP A 224 -11.60 1.80 5.48
CA ASP A 224 -11.83 2.17 4.08
C ASP A 224 -11.12 3.50 3.76
N GLU A 225 -10.48 3.58 2.58
CA GLU A 225 -9.76 4.74 2.07
C GLU A 225 -8.61 5.25 2.99
N SER A 226 -8.16 4.45 3.96
CA SER A 226 -7.04 4.81 4.85
C SER A 226 -5.67 4.64 4.17
N ARG A 227 -4.65 5.34 4.66
CA ARG A 227 -3.28 5.31 4.10
C ARG A 227 -2.32 4.64 5.07
N PHE A 228 -1.75 3.51 4.67
CA PHE A 228 -0.70 2.76 5.35
C PHE A 228 0.65 2.81 4.61
N MET A 229 0.84 3.76 3.70
CA MET A 229 2.03 3.83 2.85
C MET A 229 3.32 3.82 3.69
N ALA A 230 4.21 2.87 3.41
CA ALA A 230 5.46 2.64 4.13
C ALA A 230 5.32 2.44 5.66
N ALA A 231 4.14 2.05 6.14
CA ALA A 231 3.93 1.69 7.54
C ALA A 231 4.42 0.27 7.83
N ASP A 232 4.78 0.02 9.09
CA ASP A 232 5.17 -1.30 9.58
C ASP A 232 4.02 -1.95 10.34
N LEU A 233 3.29 -2.85 9.68
CA LEU A 233 2.20 -3.67 10.23
C LEU A 233 2.63 -5.12 10.50
N SER A 234 3.92 -5.36 10.77
CA SER A 234 4.41 -6.73 11.02
C SER A 234 3.64 -7.39 12.16
N GLY A 235 3.05 -8.57 11.92
CA GLY A 235 2.24 -9.29 12.90
C GLY A 235 0.94 -8.61 13.34
N ALA A 236 0.49 -7.56 12.65
CA ALA A 236 -0.77 -6.89 12.97
C ALA A 236 -1.99 -7.82 12.75
N ILE A 237 -3.05 -7.62 13.53
CA ILE A 237 -4.30 -8.40 13.43
C ILE A 237 -5.34 -7.53 12.73
N LEU A 238 -5.64 -7.81 11.47
CA LEU A 238 -6.64 -7.14 10.63
C LEU A 238 -7.81 -8.05 10.27
N THR A 239 -8.06 -9.10 11.05
CA THR A 239 -9.14 -10.05 10.81
C THR A 239 -10.49 -9.35 10.64
N ALA A 240 -11.22 -9.64 9.57
CA ALA A 240 -12.50 -9.04 9.20
C ALA A 240 -12.50 -7.49 9.04
N ALA A 241 -11.34 -6.84 8.97
CA ALA A 241 -11.25 -5.39 8.77
C ALA A 241 -11.81 -4.96 7.41
N GLN A 242 -12.41 -3.76 7.36
CA GLN A 242 -12.85 -3.15 6.10
C GLN A 242 -11.74 -2.26 5.56
N LEU A 243 -11.11 -2.67 4.46
CA LEU A 243 -9.89 -2.06 3.89
C LEU A 243 -10.10 -1.64 2.43
N ARG A 244 -11.32 -1.33 2.03
CA ARG A 244 -11.60 -1.01 0.63
C ARG A 244 -10.90 0.26 0.24
N GLN A 245 -10.20 0.26 -0.90
CA GLN A 245 -9.43 1.41 -1.38
C GLN A 245 -8.36 1.90 -0.40
N ALA A 246 -7.93 1.07 0.55
CA ALA A 246 -6.82 1.41 1.43
C ALA A 246 -5.48 1.34 0.66
N ASP A 247 -4.55 2.21 1.03
CA ASP A 247 -3.23 2.30 0.39
C ASP A 247 -2.14 1.71 1.30
N PHE A 248 -1.70 0.50 0.98
CA PHE A 248 -0.58 -0.23 1.61
C PHE A 248 0.71 -0.14 0.79
N SER A 249 0.86 0.81 -0.12
CA SER A 249 2.06 0.91 -0.95
C SER A 249 3.33 0.95 -0.11
N PHE A 250 4.29 0.08 -0.41
CA PHE A 250 5.56 -0.06 0.34
C PHE A 250 5.42 -0.45 1.82
N ALA A 251 4.23 -0.84 2.29
CA ALA A 251 4.01 -1.24 3.67
C ALA A 251 4.61 -2.62 3.95
N THR A 252 4.99 -2.86 5.21
CA THR A 252 5.40 -4.17 5.71
C THR A 252 4.22 -4.80 6.43
N LEU A 253 3.73 -5.94 5.97
CA LEU A 253 2.65 -6.75 6.54
C LEU A 253 3.13 -8.18 6.84
N THR A 254 4.43 -8.36 7.11
CA THR A 254 5.00 -9.68 7.35
C THR A 254 4.29 -10.38 8.50
N ALA A 255 3.87 -11.62 8.29
CA ALA A 255 3.11 -12.41 9.26
C ALA A 255 1.84 -11.75 9.82
N ALA A 256 1.28 -10.73 9.14
CA ALA A 256 0.02 -10.11 9.54
C ALA A 256 -1.16 -11.06 9.27
N ASP A 257 -2.21 -10.95 10.09
CA ASP A 257 -3.46 -11.70 9.92
C ASP A 257 -4.53 -10.81 9.27
N LEU A 258 -4.77 -10.99 7.98
CA LEU A 258 -5.83 -10.34 7.20
C LEU A 258 -6.99 -11.30 6.89
N SER A 259 -7.19 -12.34 7.69
CA SER A 259 -8.25 -13.33 7.44
C SER A 259 -9.63 -12.67 7.40
N ASP A 260 -10.45 -13.02 6.42
CA ASP A 260 -11.78 -12.44 6.14
C ASP A 260 -11.80 -10.91 5.91
N ALA A 261 -10.64 -10.27 5.75
CA ALA A 261 -10.56 -8.82 5.52
C ALA A 261 -11.04 -8.45 4.11
N ASN A 262 -11.59 -7.25 3.96
CA ASN A 262 -12.09 -6.73 2.70
C ASN A 262 -11.11 -5.73 2.07
N LEU A 263 -10.22 -6.20 1.20
CA LEU A 263 -9.22 -5.42 0.47
C LEU A 263 -9.65 -5.07 -0.97
N GLU A 264 -10.96 -5.03 -1.25
CA GLU A 264 -11.46 -4.66 -2.57
C GLU A 264 -10.93 -3.28 -3.01
N ASP A 265 -10.39 -3.20 -4.22
CA ASP A 265 -9.75 -1.99 -4.78
C ASP A 265 -8.57 -1.43 -3.96
N ALA A 266 -7.99 -2.19 -3.01
CA ALA A 266 -6.84 -1.74 -2.23
C ALA A 266 -5.55 -1.72 -3.06
N THR A 267 -4.65 -0.79 -2.75
CA THR A 267 -3.32 -0.73 -3.37
C THR A 267 -2.29 -1.37 -2.44
N LEU A 268 -1.64 -2.44 -2.88
CA LEU A 268 -0.57 -3.15 -2.18
C LEU A 268 0.74 -3.16 -2.99
N THR A 269 0.93 -2.17 -3.85
CA THR A 269 2.11 -2.09 -4.74
C THR A 269 3.40 -2.09 -3.91
N THR A 270 4.31 -3.02 -4.19
CA THR A 270 5.59 -3.18 -3.48
C THR A 270 5.42 -3.46 -1.96
N ALA A 271 4.24 -3.86 -1.51
CA ALA A 271 4.04 -4.26 -0.12
C ALA A 271 4.68 -5.62 0.16
N ASP A 272 5.15 -5.81 1.39
CA ASP A 272 5.68 -7.10 1.86
C ASP A 272 4.62 -7.82 2.69
N LEU A 273 3.99 -8.85 2.12
CA LEU A 273 3.02 -9.73 2.77
C LEU A 273 3.62 -11.12 3.03
N SER A 274 4.94 -11.25 3.16
CA SER A 274 5.55 -12.56 3.39
C SER A 274 4.98 -13.20 4.66
N ASP A 275 4.63 -14.48 4.59
CA ASP A 275 4.02 -15.27 5.67
C ASP A 275 2.69 -14.73 6.22
N ALA A 276 2.03 -13.79 5.53
CA ALA A 276 0.73 -13.26 5.95
C ALA A 276 -0.41 -14.26 5.76
N SER A 277 -1.41 -14.20 6.65
CA SER A 277 -2.68 -14.92 6.47
C SER A 277 -3.68 -14.03 5.75
N LEU A 278 -4.19 -14.48 4.61
CA LEU A 278 -5.26 -13.87 3.82
C LEU A 278 -6.43 -14.85 3.62
N VAL A 279 -6.63 -15.77 4.57
CA VAL A 279 -7.68 -16.79 4.49
C VAL A 279 -9.04 -16.12 4.35
N GLY A 280 -9.80 -16.45 3.31
CA GLY A 280 -11.13 -15.87 3.05
C GLY A 280 -11.14 -14.39 2.67
N ALA A 281 -9.97 -13.74 2.55
CA ALA A 281 -9.88 -12.31 2.28
C ALA A 281 -10.41 -11.96 0.86
N ASN A 282 -11.05 -10.81 0.74
CA ASN A 282 -11.50 -10.28 -0.55
C ASN A 282 -10.46 -9.35 -1.15
N LEU A 283 -9.74 -9.78 -2.19
CA LEU A 283 -8.74 -9.01 -2.93
C LEU A 283 -9.23 -8.65 -4.35
N ARG A 284 -10.54 -8.66 -4.59
CA ARG A 284 -11.11 -8.33 -5.90
C ARG A 284 -10.64 -6.95 -6.35
N GLU A 285 -10.05 -6.89 -7.55
CA GLU A 285 -9.54 -5.64 -8.16
C GLU A 285 -8.42 -4.92 -7.36
N ALA A 286 -7.81 -5.58 -6.36
CA ALA A 286 -6.65 -5.02 -5.66
C ALA A 286 -5.40 -4.95 -6.56
N GLU A 287 -4.53 -3.97 -6.31
CA GLU A 287 -3.29 -3.76 -7.06
C GLU A 287 -2.09 -4.33 -6.28
N LEU A 288 -1.54 -5.47 -6.71
CA LEU A 288 -0.40 -6.12 -6.03
C LEU A 288 0.92 -6.02 -6.79
N LEU A 289 1.07 -5.09 -7.74
CA LEU A 289 2.28 -5.01 -8.57
C LEU A 289 3.56 -5.00 -7.71
N GLN A 290 4.46 -5.97 -7.94
CA GLN A 290 5.72 -6.13 -7.19
C GLN A 290 5.57 -6.41 -5.68
N ALA A 291 4.39 -6.78 -5.21
CA ALA A 291 4.20 -7.24 -3.83
C ALA A 291 4.90 -8.59 -3.60
N ASP A 292 5.33 -8.83 -2.36
CA ASP A 292 5.84 -10.11 -1.91
C ASP A 292 4.76 -10.87 -1.13
N LEU A 293 4.38 -12.05 -1.59
CA LEU A 293 3.44 -12.98 -0.95
C LEU A 293 4.13 -14.32 -0.65
N SER A 294 5.45 -14.33 -0.50
CA SER A 294 6.20 -15.54 -0.17
C SER A 294 5.69 -16.17 1.12
N GLY A 295 5.26 -17.43 1.06
CA GLY A 295 4.72 -18.16 2.23
C GLY A 295 3.34 -17.71 2.69
N ALA A 296 2.67 -16.80 1.98
CA ALA A 296 1.33 -16.34 2.35
C ALA A 296 0.27 -17.45 2.20
N ILE A 297 -0.76 -17.39 3.04
CA ILE A 297 -1.90 -18.31 3.02
C ILE A 297 -3.11 -17.58 2.45
N LEU A 298 -3.55 -17.93 1.25
CA LEU A 298 -4.68 -17.37 0.53
C LEU A 298 -5.84 -18.38 0.39
N ASP A 299 -5.95 -19.32 1.33
CA ASP A 299 -7.04 -20.30 1.34
C ASP A 299 -8.40 -19.60 1.31
N GLU A 300 -9.30 -20.02 0.42
CA GLU A 300 -10.64 -19.41 0.25
C GLU A 300 -10.65 -17.91 -0.15
N ALA A 301 -9.49 -17.31 -0.46
CA ALA A 301 -9.42 -15.90 -0.85
C ALA A 301 -10.10 -15.61 -2.20
N VAL A 302 -10.68 -14.42 -2.34
CA VAL A 302 -11.31 -13.95 -3.59
C VAL A 302 -10.34 -13.06 -4.36
N LEU A 303 -9.80 -13.58 -5.47
CA LEU A 303 -8.79 -12.97 -6.32
C LEU A 303 -9.29 -12.83 -7.78
N ALA A 304 -10.62 -12.81 -7.99
CA ALA A 304 -11.18 -12.83 -9.33
C ALA A 304 -10.73 -11.59 -10.15
N ARG A 305 -10.21 -11.84 -11.35
CA ARG A 305 -9.72 -10.82 -12.31
C ARG A 305 -8.53 -9.99 -11.82
N ILE A 306 -7.83 -10.45 -10.79
CA ILE A 306 -6.68 -9.74 -10.24
C ILE A 306 -5.49 -9.72 -11.20
N ASP A 307 -4.68 -8.67 -11.11
CA ASP A 307 -3.38 -8.57 -11.78
C ASP A 307 -2.27 -8.93 -10.78
N LEU A 308 -1.70 -10.13 -10.94
CA LEU A 308 -0.58 -10.64 -10.15
C LEU A 308 0.71 -10.65 -10.96
N ARG A 309 0.81 -9.86 -12.03
CA ARG A 309 2.05 -9.80 -12.79
C ARG A 309 3.14 -9.20 -11.92
N GLN A 310 4.34 -9.78 -12.02
CA GLN A 310 5.53 -9.34 -11.27
C GLN A 310 5.41 -9.46 -9.74
N THR A 311 4.43 -10.18 -9.20
CA THR A 311 4.39 -10.50 -7.77
C THR A 311 5.37 -11.62 -7.44
N THR A 312 5.90 -11.59 -6.22
CA THR A 312 6.78 -12.63 -5.70
C THR A 312 5.97 -13.59 -4.84
N PHE A 313 6.13 -14.90 -5.06
CA PHE A 313 5.49 -15.95 -4.25
C PHE A 313 6.49 -16.95 -3.66
N ALA A 314 7.76 -16.88 -4.09
CA ALA A 314 8.79 -17.82 -3.71
C ALA A 314 9.85 -17.10 -2.87
N GLY A 315 9.90 -17.42 -1.58
CA GLY A 315 10.95 -16.96 -0.66
C GLY A 315 12.23 -17.79 -0.77
N PRO A 316 13.37 -17.34 -0.19
CA PRO A 316 14.67 -18.03 -0.25
C PRO A 316 14.69 -19.44 0.40
N GLY A 317 13.61 -19.87 1.05
CA GLY A 317 13.45 -21.20 1.65
C GLY A 317 12.41 -22.10 0.97
N GLY A 318 11.83 -21.70 -0.18
CA GLY A 318 10.81 -22.50 -0.87
C GLY A 318 9.46 -22.55 -0.14
N ALA A 319 9.09 -21.49 0.58
CA ALA A 319 7.80 -21.41 1.26
C ALA A 319 6.66 -21.47 0.22
N ASN A 320 5.78 -22.46 0.38
CA ASN A 320 4.66 -22.71 -0.53
C ASN A 320 3.54 -21.71 -0.25
N VAL A 321 3.18 -20.92 -1.25
CA VAL A 321 1.93 -20.15 -1.21
C VAL A 321 0.74 -21.13 -1.28
N ASP A 322 -0.24 -20.93 -0.40
CA ASP A 322 -1.47 -21.74 -0.37
C ASP A 322 -2.63 -20.97 -0.99
N PHE A 323 -3.05 -21.39 -2.18
CA PHE A 323 -4.23 -20.89 -2.89
C PHE A 323 -5.40 -21.87 -2.83
N SER A 324 -5.41 -22.84 -1.91
CA SER A 324 -6.49 -23.81 -1.89
C SER A 324 -7.86 -23.15 -1.73
N ARG A 325 -8.88 -23.70 -2.40
CA ARG A 325 -10.26 -23.18 -2.41
C ARG A 325 -10.45 -21.71 -2.83
N SER A 326 -9.40 -21.01 -3.28
CA SER A 326 -9.46 -19.59 -3.67
C SER A 326 -10.07 -19.39 -5.05
N ASP A 327 -10.58 -18.19 -5.33
CA ASP A 327 -11.10 -17.79 -6.63
C ASP A 327 -10.12 -16.89 -7.39
N LEU A 328 -9.31 -17.48 -8.26
CA LEU A 328 -8.41 -16.81 -9.21
C LEU A 328 -9.01 -16.71 -10.63
N SER A 329 -10.34 -16.77 -10.78
CA SER A 329 -10.94 -16.76 -12.12
C SER A 329 -10.55 -15.51 -12.89
N ARG A 330 -10.03 -15.73 -14.11
CA ARG A 330 -9.53 -14.69 -15.03
C ARG A 330 -8.40 -13.81 -14.44
N ALA A 331 -7.70 -14.28 -13.41
CA ALA A 331 -6.51 -13.62 -12.90
C ALA A 331 -5.38 -13.64 -13.96
N ASP A 332 -4.53 -12.61 -13.96
CA ASP A 332 -3.31 -12.57 -14.77
C ASP A 332 -2.08 -12.78 -13.89
N LEU A 333 -1.50 -13.98 -13.96
CA LEU A 333 -0.26 -14.34 -13.27
C LEU A 333 0.93 -14.35 -14.24
N SER A 334 0.77 -13.82 -15.46
CA SER A 334 1.90 -13.78 -16.40
C SER A 334 3.06 -12.96 -15.80
N GLN A 335 4.30 -13.33 -16.11
CA GLN A 335 5.50 -12.69 -15.52
C GLN A 335 5.71 -12.95 -14.02
N VAL A 336 4.90 -13.79 -13.38
CA VAL A 336 5.32 -14.45 -12.13
C VAL A 336 6.45 -15.41 -12.48
N ILE A 337 7.54 -15.35 -11.72
CA ILE A 337 8.75 -16.14 -11.99
C ILE A 337 8.51 -17.60 -11.59
N SER A 338 8.04 -17.82 -10.36
CA SER A 338 7.89 -19.15 -9.80
C SER A 338 6.69 -19.23 -8.86
N LEU A 339 5.98 -20.35 -8.97
CA LEU A 339 4.95 -20.88 -8.09
C LEU A 339 5.30 -22.34 -7.76
N ALA A 340 6.59 -22.62 -7.61
CA ALA A 340 7.08 -23.94 -7.20
C ALA A 340 6.33 -24.40 -5.94
N ASN A 341 5.83 -25.64 -5.98
CA ASN A 341 5.16 -26.30 -4.86
C ASN A 341 3.90 -25.58 -4.33
N ALA A 342 3.35 -24.62 -5.08
CA ALA A 342 2.13 -23.92 -4.70
C ALA A 342 0.93 -24.87 -4.61
N ASN A 343 0.03 -24.61 -3.67
CA ASN A 343 -1.18 -25.40 -3.48
C ASN A 343 -2.39 -24.71 -4.13
N PHE A 344 -2.92 -25.26 -5.21
CA PHE A 344 -4.16 -24.83 -5.87
C PHE A 344 -5.29 -25.84 -5.69
N GLU A 345 -5.27 -26.67 -4.64
CA GLU A 345 -6.32 -27.67 -4.43
C GLU A 345 -7.70 -27.01 -4.34
N GLN A 346 -8.64 -27.46 -5.19
CA GLN A 346 -10.00 -26.93 -5.30
C GLN A 346 -10.10 -25.44 -5.69
N ALA A 347 -9.00 -24.81 -6.11
CA ALA A 347 -9.00 -23.42 -6.55
C ALA A 347 -9.76 -23.25 -7.87
N ASN A 348 -10.38 -22.08 -8.05
CA ASN A 348 -10.99 -21.68 -9.30
C ASN A 348 -10.03 -20.83 -10.13
N LEU A 349 -9.46 -21.40 -11.18
CA LEU A 349 -8.53 -20.77 -12.13
C LEU A 349 -9.17 -20.62 -13.53
N GLU A 350 -10.51 -20.57 -13.62
CA GLU A 350 -11.21 -20.48 -14.90
C GLU A 350 -10.73 -19.26 -15.71
N GLY A 351 -10.20 -19.52 -16.91
CA GLY A 351 -9.70 -18.49 -17.81
C GLY A 351 -8.50 -17.70 -17.28
N ALA A 352 -7.84 -18.16 -16.21
CA ALA A 352 -6.65 -17.51 -15.67
C ALA A 352 -5.46 -17.62 -16.63
N ASN A 353 -4.57 -16.63 -16.60
CA ASN A 353 -3.34 -16.61 -17.40
C ASN A 353 -2.14 -17.01 -16.54
N LEU A 354 -1.68 -18.25 -16.72
CA LEU A 354 -0.59 -18.91 -16.00
C LEU A 354 0.62 -19.16 -16.92
N SER A 355 0.72 -18.43 -18.04
CA SER A 355 1.71 -18.70 -19.07
C SER A 355 3.13 -18.36 -18.60
N ARG A 356 4.09 -19.22 -18.95
CA ARG A 356 5.53 -19.04 -18.67
C ARG A 356 5.90 -18.98 -17.18
N ILE A 357 5.13 -19.65 -16.33
CA ILE A 357 5.44 -19.77 -14.90
C ILE A 357 6.14 -21.11 -14.63
N CYS A 358 7.12 -21.12 -13.73
CA CYS A 358 7.70 -22.34 -13.17
C CYS A 358 6.87 -22.83 -11.97
N PHE A 359 6.36 -24.06 -12.04
CA PHE A 359 5.65 -24.75 -10.95
C PHE A 359 6.42 -25.96 -10.39
N ALA A 360 7.55 -26.30 -11.03
CA ALA A 360 8.43 -27.36 -10.60
C ALA A 360 9.33 -26.88 -9.45
N ASP A 361 9.66 -27.77 -8.53
CA ASP A 361 10.70 -27.53 -7.53
C ASP A 361 12.08 -27.56 -8.21
N GLY A 362 12.93 -26.58 -7.91
CA GLY A 362 14.30 -26.52 -8.41
C GLY A 362 15.27 -27.42 -7.63
N SER A 363 14.79 -28.27 -6.72
CA SER A 363 15.63 -29.15 -5.91
C SER A 363 16.39 -30.16 -6.76
N THR A 364 17.70 -29.94 -6.89
CA THR A 364 18.64 -30.81 -7.62
C THR A 364 19.05 -32.07 -6.85
N ASP A 365 18.48 -32.32 -5.67
CA ASP A 365 19.00 -33.31 -4.72
C ASP A 365 18.54 -34.75 -4.98
N GLY A 366 17.88 -35.00 -6.11
CA GLY A 366 17.54 -36.35 -6.57
C GLY A 366 16.43 -37.03 -5.75
N GLU A 367 15.76 -36.29 -4.86
CA GLU A 367 14.46 -36.66 -4.34
C GLU A 367 13.38 -36.10 -5.27
N GLU A 368 12.47 -36.96 -5.75
CA GLU A 368 11.27 -36.56 -6.48
C GLU A 368 10.44 -35.63 -5.57
N THR A 369 10.66 -34.33 -5.68
CA THR A 369 9.92 -33.33 -4.94
C THR A 369 8.59 -33.10 -5.65
N PRO A 370 7.46 -33.15 -4.92
CA PRO A 370 6.16 -32.95 -5.54
C PRO A 370 6.04 -31.51 -6.05
N GLY A 371 5.74 -31.33 -7.34
CA GLY A 371 5.47 -30.02 -7.92
C GLY A 371 4.13 -29.44 -7.44
N ALA A 372 3.69 -28.34 -8.05
CA ALA A 372 2.43 -27.69 -7.67
C ALA A 372 1.21 -28.62 -7.71
N SER A 373 0.30 -28.45 -6.75
CA SER A 373 -0.93 -29.23 -6.65
C SER A 373 -2.10 -28.49 -7.28
N PHE A 374 -2.72 -29.05 -8.32
CA PHE A 374 -3.96 -28.58 -8.94
C PHE A 374 -5.12 -29.57 -8.69
N ARG A 375 -5.06 -30.35 -7.61
CA ARG A 375 -6.06 -31.37 -7.29
C ARG A 375 -7.45 -30.75 -7.25
N ARG A 376 -8.40 -31.30 -8.01
CA ARG A 376 -9.78 -30.80 -8.10
C ARG A 376 -9.92 -29.32 -8.51
N ALA A 377 -8.87 -28.69 -9.04
CA ALA A 377 -8.91 -27.29 -9.45
C ALA A 377 -9.74 -27.11 -10.72
N ASN A 378 -10.41 -25.96 -10.86
CA ASN A 378 -11.07 -25.56 -12.09
C ASN A 378 -10.12 -24.73 -12.97
N LEU A 379 -9.56 -25.33 -14.01
CA LEU A 379 -8.64 -24.72 -14.98
C LEU A 379 -9.30 -24.56 -16.36
N MET A 380 -10.64 -24.54 -16.44
CA MET A 380 -11.36 -24.44 -17.71
C MET A 380 -10.93 -23.17 -18.47
N GLY A 381 -10.50 -23.33 -19.71
CA GLY A 381 -10.03 -22.23 -20.56
C GLY A 381 -8.77 -21.50 -20.06
N ALA A 382 -8.08 -22.00 -19.04
CA ALA A 382 -6.88 -21.39 -18.51
C ALA A 382 -5.72 -21.44 -19.53
N ASN A 383 -4.84 -20.45 -19.49
CA ASN A 383 -3.67 -20.37 -20.36
C ASN A 383 -2.41 -20.77 -19.60
N LEU A 384 -1.93 -22.00 -19.81
CA LEU A 384 -0.70 -22.55 -19.24
C LEU A 384 0.41 -22.68 -20.29
N GLN A 385 0.35 -21.88 -21.37
CA GLN A 385 1.32 -21.95 -22.45
C GLN A 385 2.75 -21.74 -21.92
N SER A 386 3.66 -22.63 -22.31
CA SER A 386 5.08 -22.59 -21.89
C SER A 386 5.31 -22.59 -20.37
N ALA A 387 4.34 -23.05 -19.57
CA ALA A 387 4.56 -23.28 -18.15
C ALA A 387 5.44 -24.53 -17.93
N VAL A 388 6.24 -24.52 -16.87
CA VAL A 388 7.01 -25.69 -16.43
C VAL A 388 6.22 -26.35 -15.30
N LEU A 389 5.59 -27.49 -15.57
CA LEU A 389 4.66 -28.19 -14.67
C LEU A 389 5.17 -29.59 -14.31
N GLU A 390 6.48 -29.81 -14.35
CA GLU A 390 7.08 -31.08 -13.96
C GLU A 390 6.59 -31.50 -12.56
N HIS A 391 6.22 -32.76 -12.41
CA HIS A 391 5.67 -33.32 -11.16
C HIS A 391 4.37 -32.69 -10.65
N ALA A 392 3.70 -31.83 -11.43
CA ALA A 392 2.44 -31.22 -11.00
C ALA A 392 1.29 -32.24 -10.90
N ASN A 393 0.39 -32.03 -9.93
CA ASN A 393 -0.73 -32.93 -9.67
C ASN A 393 -2.06 -32.35 -10.19
N PHE A 394 -2.59 -32.90 -11.27
CA PHE A 394 -3.90 -32.56 -11.86
C PHE A 394 -5.01 -33.57 -11.52
N HIS A 395 -4.86 -34.36 -10.46
CA HIS A 395 -5.88 -35.35 -10.08
C HIS A 395 -7.27 -34.71 -9.92
N GLN A 396 -8.25 -35.19 -10.68
CA GLN A 396 -9.63 -34.66 -10.74
C GLN A 396 -9.76 -33.18 -11.14
N ALA A 397 -8.73 -32.58 -11.74
CA ALA A 397 -8.79 -31.20 -12.22
C ALA A 397 -9.68 -31.08 -13.47
N LEU A 398 -10.29 -29.90 -13.66
CA LEU A 398 -11.12 -29.57 -14.83
C LEU A 398 -10.36 -28.66 -15.79
N LEU A 399 -9.85 -29.18 -16.89
CA LEU A 399 -9.03 -28.42 -17.85
C LEU A 399 -9.72 -28.19 -19.20
N SER A 400 -11.04 -28.33 -19.31
CA SER A 400 -11.70 -28.24 -20.61
C SER A 400 -11.36 -26.92 -21.33
N GLY A 401 -10.83 -27.02 -22.55
CA GLY A 401 -10.40 -25.87 -23.36
C GLY A 401 -9.11 -25.17 -22.91
N ALA A 402 -8.36 -25.71 -21.96
CA ALA A 402 -7.10 -25.12 -21.49
C ALA A 402 -6.01 -25.14 -22.58
N ASN A 403 -5.15 -24.12 -22.58
CA ASN A 403 -4.01 -24.01 -23.48
C ASN A 403 -2.72 -24.46 -22.79
N LEU A 404 -2.21 -25.63 -23.16
CA LEU A 404 -0.98 -26.23 -22.66
C LEU A 404 0.10 -26.34 -23.75
N ASN A 405 0.02 -25.49 -24.79
CA ASN A 405 1.02 -25.50 -25.86
C ASN A 405 2.42 -25.19 -25.29
N TYR A 406 3.43 -25.93 -25.72
CA TYR A 406 4.83 -25.77 -25.29
C TYR A 406 5.09 -25.95 -23.78
N ALA A 407 4.12 -26.48 -23.02
CA ALA A 407 4.28 -26.71 -21.59
C ALA A 407 5.18 -27.92 -21.33
N ASP A 408 5.89 -27.88 -20.21
CA ASP A 408 6.60 -29.05 -19.69
C ASP A 408 5.67 -29.82 -18.75
N LEU A 409 5.30 -31.05 -19.11
CA LEU A 409 4.34 -31.87 -18.36
C LEU A 409 4.93 -33.18 -17.88
N ASP A 410 6.25 -33.27 -17.78
CA ASP A 410 6.91 -34.52 -17.40
C ASP A 410 6.53 -34.90 -15.95
N HIS A 411 6.34 -36.20 -15.70
CA HIS A 411 6.00 -36.76 -14.40
C HIS A 411 4.70 -36.25 -13.75
N THR A 412 3.78 -35.70 -14.55
CA THR A 412 2.50 -35.16 -14.06
C THR A 412 1.45 -36.24 -13.76
N ASP A 413 0.58 -36.00 -12.76
CA ASP A 413 -0.56 -36.86 -12.41
C ASP A 413 -1.86 -36.32 -13.01
N TRP A 414 -2.44 -37.04 -13.97
CA TRP A 414 -3.67 -36.69 -14.67
C TRP A 414 -4.86 -37.54 -14.26
N THR A 415 -4.76 -38.33 -13.19
CA THR A 415 -5.80 -39.30 -12.81
C THR A 415 -7.15 -38.63 -12.63
N GLN A 416 -8.17 -39.07 -13.39
CA GLN A 416 -9.54 -38.53 -13.40
C GLN A 416 -9.66 -37.04 -13.79
N ALA A 417 -8.65 -36.46 -14.44
CA ALA A 417 -8.71 -35.10 -14.96
C ALA A 417 -9.64 -35.01 -16.19
N ASN A 418 -10.38 -33.91 -16.33
CA ASN A 418 -11.13 -33.60 -17.54
C ASN A 418 -10.27 -32.77 -18.49
N VAL A 419 -9.90 -33.34 -19.63
CA VAL A 419 -8.99 -32.71 -20.62
C VAL A 419 -9.65 -32.51 -22.00
N GLU A 420 -10.98 -32.37 -22.04
CA GLU A 420 -11.72 -32.11 -23.28
C GLU A 420 -11.24 -30.82 -23.97
N ASN A 421 -10.93 -30.87 -25.27
CA ASN A 421 -10.49 -29.71 -26.07
C ASN A 421 -9.22 -28.99 -25.55
N VAL A 422 -8.37 -29.67 -24.79
CA VAL A 422 -7.07 -29.13 -24.38
C VAL A 422 -6.10 -29.07 -25.57
N THR A 423 -5.34 -27.98 -25.71
CA THR A 423 -4.30 -27.87 -26.75
C THR A 423 -2.92 -28.20 -26.21
N LEU A 424 -2.21 -29.16 -26.84
CA LEU A 424 -0.91 -29.69 -26.41
C LEU A 424 0.19 -29.56 -27.49
N ARG A 425 0.12 -28.53 -28.33
CA ARG A 425 1.09 -28.35 -29.42
C ARG A 425 2.50 -28.20 -28.84
N LEU A 426 3.38 -29.14 -29.17
CA LEU A 426 4.79 -29.15 -28.77
C LEU A 426 5.02 -29.16 -27.24
N ALA A 427 4.10 -29.73 -26.47
CA ALA A 427 4.30 -30.01 -25.04
C ALA A 427 5.17 -31.27 -24.83
N SER A 428 5.93 -31.34 -23.73
CA SER A 428 6.49 -32.61 -23.22
C SER A 428 5.41 -33.38 -22.47
N LEU A 429 5.59 -34.70 -22.31
CA LEU A 429 4.71 -35.55 -21.50
C LEU A 429 5.40 -36.91 -21.25
N GLU A 430 6.56 -36.89 -20.60
CA GLU A 430 7.30 -38.08 -20.20
C GLU A 430 6.76 -38.63 -18.87
N GLN A 431 6.54 -39.95 -18.81
CA GLN A 431 6.07 -40.66 -17.61
C GLN A 431 4.83 -40.07 -16.89
N PRO A 432 3.76 -39.69 -17.62
CA PRO A 432 2.55 -39.21 -16.97
C PRO A 432 1.84 -40.34 -16.22
N THR A 433 1.28 -40.04 -15.05
CA THR A 433 0.31 -40.93 -14.40
C THR A 433 -1.07 -40.67 -14.97
N ILE A 434 -1.59 -41.60 -15.76
CA ILE A 434 -2.90 -41.47 -16.42
C ILE A 434 -3.77 -42.66 -16.00
N ALA A 435 -4.88 -42.38 -15.33
CA ALA A 435 -5.93 -43.35 -15.01
C ALA A 435 -7.30 -42.68 -15.14
N ASP A 436 -8.23 -43.33 -15.86
CA ASP A 436 -9.58 -42.81 -16.15
C ASP A 436 -9.60 -41.41 -16.80
N THR A 437 -8.58 -41.10 -17.60
CA THR A 437 -8.43 -39.84 -18.35
C THR A 437 -8.12 -40.16 -19.81
N THR A 438 -8.82 -39.50 -20.74
CA THR A 438 -8.61 -39.68 -22.19
C THR A 438 -8.32 -38.33 -22.84
N PHE A 439 -7.14 -38.20 -23.46
CA PHE A 439 -6.79 -37.03 -24.27
C PHE A 439 -7.38 -37.16 -25.68
N ASP A 440 -8.26 -36.25 -26.06
CA ASP A 440 -8.71 -36.11 -27.45
C ASP A 440 -7.63 -35.37 -28.26
N VAL A 441 -6.63 -36.11 -28.74
CA VAL A 441 -5.50 -35.52 -29.45
C VAL A 441 -5.90 -35.15 -30.89
N VAL A 442 -6.25 -33.88 -31.14
CA VAL A 442 -6.27 -33.29 -32.49
C VAL A 442 -4.82 -32.98 -32.90
N ALA A 443 -4.09 -34.01 -33.34
CA ALA A 443 -2.66 -33.91 -33.60
C ALA A 443 -2.33 -33.19 -34.93
N GLU A 444 -1.74 -31.99 -34.84
CA GLU A 444 -0.64 -31.58 -35.74
C GLU A 444 0.72 -31.90 -35.08
N MET A 445 0.84 -33.10 -34.52
CA MET A 445 2.12 -33.67 -34.09
C MET A 445 2.73 -34.43 -35.28
N PRO A 446 4.04 -34.33 -35.56
CA PRO A 446 4.69 -35.34 -36.39
C PRO A 446 4.44 -36.71 -35.75
N ALA A 447 3.98 -37.67 -36.55
CA ALA A 447 3.60 -39.00 -36.08
C ALA A 447 4.69 -39.60 -35.16
N PRO A 448 4.36 -40.01 -33.93
CA PRO A 448 5.28 -40.77 -33.11
C PRO A 448 5.70 -42.05 -33.84
N ARG A 449 6.96 -42.47 -33.74
CA ARG A 449 7.42 -43.74 -34.33
C ARG A 449 6.70 -44.91 -33.64
N GLY A 450 5.67 -45.46 -34.29
CA GLY A 450 4.98 -46.68 -33.84
C GLY A 450 3.48 -46.53 -33.59
N ALA A 451 2.95 -45.29 -33.62
CA ALA A 451 1.56 -45.03 -33.27
C ALA A 451 0.55 -45.65 -34.27
N ARG A 452 -0.64 -46.03 -33.77
CA ARG A 452 -1.76 -46.56 -34.58
C ARG A 452 -2.88 -45.52 -34.69
N LEU A 453 -3.37 -45.30 -35.92
CA LEU A 453 -4.53 -44.46 -36.20
C LEU A 453 -5.82 -45.12 -35.69
N GLY A 454 -6.51 -44.46 -34.75
CA GLY A 454 -7.88 -44.73 -34.35
C GLY A 454 -8.87 -43.85 -35.11
N VAL A 455 -10.17 -44.06 -34.86
CA VAL A 455 -11.27 -43.42 -35.61
C VAL A 455 -11.33 -41.89 -35.42
N ASN A 456 -10.74 -41.37 -34.34
CA ASN A 456 -10.77 -39.94 -33.97
C ASN A 456 -9.37 -39.31 -33.75
N GLY A 457 -8.26 -40.00 -34.05
CA GLY A 457 -6.91 -39.49 -33.77
C GLY A 457 -5.88 -40.57 -33.50
N TRP A 458 -4.70 -40.19 -32.98
CA TRP A 458 -3.68 -41.13 -32.53
C TRP A 458 -4.06 -41.70 -31.14
N ASN A 459 -4.13 -43.02 -31.01
CA ASN A 459 -4.11 -43.67 -29.70
C ASN A 459 -2.66 -43.73 -29.24
N VAL A 460 -2.27 -42.86 -28.30
CA VAL A 460 -0.90 -42.77 -27.80
C VAL A 460 -0.85 -43.36 -26.39
N THR A 461 0.03 -44.35 -26.19
CA THR A 461 0.38 -44.87 -24.85
C THR A 461 1.55 -44.09 -24.26
N ALA A 462 1.71 -44.08 -22.93
CA ALA A 462 2.73 -43.30 -22.21
C ALA A 462 4.18 -43.48 -22.72
N ASP A 463 4.48 -44.60 -23.40
CA ASP A 463 5.80 -44.90 -23.98
C ASP A 463 6.12 -44.12 -25.28
N GLU A 464 5.17 -43.38 -25.86
CA GLU A 464 5.25 -42.90 -27.25
C GLU A 464 5.49 -41.37 -27.42
N LEU A 465 5.68 -40.58 -26.35
CA LEU A 465 5.70 -39.09 -26.38
C LEU A 465 7.09 -38.42 -26.25
N ARG A 466 8.15 -39.04 -26.80
CA ARG A 466 9.54 -38.61 -26.57
C ARG A 466 10.06 -37.59 -27.60
N THR A 467 9.78 -36.28 -27.47
CA THR A 467 10.48 -35.24 -28.29
C THR A 467 10.62 -33.79 -27.74
N ALA A 468 10.25 -33.45 -26.51
CA ALA A 468 10.53 -32.10 -25.98
C ALA A 468 11.74 -32.14 -25.04
N GLN A 469 12.65 -31.16 -25.15
CA GLN A 469 13.75 -31.01 -24.19
C GLN A 469 13.18 -30.36 -22.91
N PRO A 470 13.51 -30.87 -21.71
CA PRO A 470 13.06 -30.30 -20.44
C PRO A 470 13.51 -28.83 -20.34
N ARG A 471 12.60 -27.96 -19.89
CA ARG A 471 12.89 -26.53 -19.72
C ARG A 471 13.30 -26.25 -18.28
N ASP A 472 14.58 -25.99 -18.07
CA ASP A 472 15.09 -25.56 -16.76
C ASP A 472 14.41 -24.24 -16.34
N CYS A 473 13.77 -24.24 -15.17
CA CYS A 473 13.05 -23.10 -14.61
C CYS A 473 13.84 -21.78 -14.59
N PHE A 474 15.18 -21.84 -14.61
CA PHE A 474 16.06 -20.68 -14.54
C PHE A 474 16.85 -20.39 -15.84
N ALA A 475 16.84 -21.30 -16.81
CA ALA A 475 17.62 -21.15 -18.06
C ALA A 475 16.81 -20.51 -19.19
N ASP A 476 15.47 -20.66 -19.19
CA ASP A 476 14.59 -20.24 -20.29
C ASP A 476 13.87 -18.90 -20.07
N ILE A 477 14.22 -18.16 -19.01
CA ILE A 477 13.74 -16.79 -18.73
C ILE A 477 14.66 -15.72 -19.38
N GLU A 478 15.38 -16.04 -20.45
CA GLU A 478 15.82 -15.00 -21.38
C GLU A 478 14.69 -14.72 -22.38
N PRO A 479 14.47 -13.45 -22.79
CA PRO A 479 13.46 -13.14 -23.79
C PRO A 479 13.89 -13.77 -25.11
N HIS A 480 13.38 -14.96 -25.41
CA HIS A 480 13.54 -15.56 -26.71
C HIS A 480 12.88 -14.65 -27.75
N ASN A 481 13.75 -13.88 -28.39
CA ASN A 481 13.55 -13.13 -29.61
C ASN A 481 12.63 -13.93 -30.56
N PRO A 482 11.45 -13.40 -30.96
CA PRO A 482 10.45 -14.16 -31.73
C PRO A 482 10.85 -14.36 -33.21
N LEU A 483 12.13 -14.32 -33.54
CA LEU A 483 12.63 -14.35 -34.91
C LEU A 483 13.96 -15.09 -35.02
N VAL A 484 13.93 -16.42 -35.11
CA VAL A 484 14.86 -17.20 -35.95
C VAL A 484 14.08 -18.44 -36.47
N PRO A 485 14.08 -18.71 -37.78
CA PRO A 485 13.02 -19.43 -38.51
C PRO A 485 12.95 -20.94 -38.31
#